data_AF-A0A662JAK9-F1
#
_entry.id   AF-A0A662JAK9-F1
#
_cell.length_a   1.000
_cell.length_b   1.000
_cell.length_c   1.000
_cell.angle_alpha   90.00
_cell.angle_beta   90.00
_cell.angle_gamma   90.00
#
_symmetry.space_group_name_H-M   'P 1'
#
loop_
_entity.id
_entity.type
_entity.pdbx_description
1 polymer ?
#
loop_
_entity_poly.entity_id
_entity_poly.type
_entity_poly.pdbx_seq_one_letter_code
_entity_poly.pdbx_strand_id
1 'polypeptide(L)'
;LYSEVYPSLQEIFEVELEEIEVKLYVPSMEDVASGVGGFVPFRAGRPGAINLNLFYVRAVEGTMELIALHELVHHFLWKVGIQPSRLWVHEGLAEYISIELGKNMGLGEGVEEHEEEIVEIASNLNNLGFIQDWSFEQQGDLTPYYAASYHIFKTLGDEFGGLNFYHDFFNYVAAKGEVSDDVTVIECLSLAANQSLFERFREWGFELPPMDLSEARLLAERQAEGLPSWCQPARMIARLFLKISYQLEEAGFFALAEASVKVATWISKNASVLSLFIYSLIVASLVTSIWFFKHYQALK
;
A
#
# COMPACT_ATOMS: atom_id res chain seq x y z
N LEU A 1 -7.14 26.31 1.83
CA LEU A 1 -6.97 24.90 2.23
C LEU A 1 -7.87 23.94 1.41
N TYR A 2 -9.12 23.66 1.80
CA TYR A 2 -9.87 22.55 1.16
C TYR A 2 -10.04 22.67 -0.36
N SER A 3 -10.40 23.84 -0.87
CA SER A 3 -10.52 24.05 -2.33
C SER A 3 -9.21 23.84 -3.09
N GLU A 4 -8.08 23.98 -2.41
CA GLU A 4 -6.74 23.91 -2.99
C GLU A 4 -6.18 22.48 -2.98
N VAL A 5 -6.44 21.73 -1.91
CA VAL A 5 -5.95 20.34 -1.74
C VAL A 5 -6.88 19.30 -2.39
N TYR A 6 -8.16 19.63 -2.56
CA TYR A 6 -9.16 18.70 -3.07
C TYR A 6 -8.81 18.09 -4.44
N PRO A 7 -8.29 18.85 -5.44
CA PRO A 7 -7.85 18.25 -6.71
C PRO A 7 -6.78 17.17 -6.53
N SER A 8 -5.80 17.39 -5.65
CA SER A 8 -4.76 16.41 -5.36
C SER A 8 -5.33 15.17 -4.69
N LEU A 9 -6.29 15.32 -3.77
CA LEU A 9 -6.98 14.17 -3.16
C LEU A 9 -7.84 13.42 -4.18
N GLN A 10 -8.52 14.11 -5.09
CA GLN A 10 -9.24 13.44 -6.18
C GLN A 10 -8.30 12.66 -7.10
N GLU A 11 -7.12 13.21 -7.39
CA GLU A 11 -6.10 12.52 -8.18
C GLU A 11 -5.57 11.29 -7.44
N ILE A 12 -5.27 11.39 -6.15
CA ILE A 12 -4.74 10.27 -5.36
C ILE A 12 -5.79 9.15 -5.21
N PHE A 13 -7.04 9.48 -4.92
CA PHE A 13 -8.05 8.48 -4.57
C PHE A 13 -8.94 8.03 -5.74
N GLU A 14 -8.92 8.73 -6.88
CA GLU A 14 -9.83 8.55 -8.02
C GLU A 14 -11.33 8.55 -7.66
N VAL A 15 -11.72 9.28 -6.61
CA VAL A 15 -13.12 9.42 -6.18
C VAL A 15 -13.52 10.87 -5.95
N GLU A 16 -14.82 11.13 -6.02
CA GLU A 16 -15.40 12.44 -5.70
C GLU A 16 -16.29 12.34 -4.44
N LEU A 17 -16.15 13.34 -3.57
CA LEU A 17 -17.04 13.56 -2.44
C LEU A 17 -18.21 14.45 -2.87
N GLU A 18 -19.43 14.06 -2.50
CA GLU A 18 -20.65 14.78 -2.91
C GLU A 18 -20.87 16.06 -2.09
N GLU A 19 -20.65 15.99 -0.78
CA GLU A 19 -20.83 17.09 0.15
C GLU A 19 -19.81 16.96 1.29
N ILE A 20 -19.18 18.08 1.64
CA ILE A 20 -18.26 18.18 2.78
C ILE A 20 -18.81 19.27 3.69
N GLU A 21 -19.28 18.89 4.87
CA GLU A 21 -19.71 19.81 5.92
C GLU A 21 -18.58 19.97 6.94
N VAL A 22 -18.22 21.21 7.26
CA VAL A 22 -17.14 21.54 8.19
C VAL A 22 -17.69 22.43 9.30
N LYS A 23 -17.42 22.06 10.55
CA LYS A 23 -17.89 22.76 11.74
C LYS A 23 -16.71 23.08 12.64
N LEU A 24 -16.69 24.31 13.14
CA LEU A 24 -15.86 24.65 14.29
C LEU A 24 -16.66 24.38 15.55
N TYR A 25 -16.05 23.70 16.53
CA TYR A 25 -16.66 23.48 17.82
C TYR A 25 -15.81 24.06 18.95
N VAL A 26 -16.48 24.45 20.04
CA VAL A 26 -15.81 24.88 21.26
C VAL A 26 -15.51 23.61 22.08
N PRO A 27 -14.23 23.32 22.35
CA PRO A 27 -13.85 22.08 23.02
C PRO A 27 -14.24 22.09 24.50
N SER A 28 -14.45 20.88 25.03
CA SER A 28 -14.45 20.65 26.46
C SER A 28 -13.02 20.71 27.02
N MET A 29 -12.89 20.80 28.35
CA MET A 29 -11.56 20.72 28.98
C MET A 29 -10.90 19.35 28.77
N GLU A 30 -11.71 18.30 28.61
CA GLU A 30 -11.22 16.96 28.30
C GLU A 30 -10.66 16.90 26.87
N ASP A 31 -11.36 17.47 25.88
CA ASP A 31 -10.88 17.52 24.50
C ASP A 31 -9.52 18.24 24.40
N VAL A 32 -9.34 19.33 25.15
CA VAL A 32 -8.06 20.06 25.21
C VAL A 32 -6.99 19.23 25.92
N ALA A 33 -7.32 18.58 27.04
CA ALA A 33 -6.36 17.79 27.81
C ALA A 33 -5.92 16.51 27.06
N SER A 34 -6.80 15.94 26.25
CA SER A 34 -6.56 14.77 25.41
C SER A 34 -5.98 15.11 24.03
N GLY A 35 -5.79 16.40 23.72
CA GLY A 35 -5.18 16.83 22.46
C GLY A 35 -6.05 16.61 21.22
N VAL A 36 -7.38 16.56 21.36
CA VAL A 36 -8.30 16.31 20.24
C VAL A 36 -8.29 17.50 19.28
N GLY A 37 -7.61 17.36 18.14
CA GLY A 37 -7.55 18.38 17.09
C GLY A 37 -8.85 18.49 16.29
N GLY A 38 -9.43 17.36 15.92
CA GLY A 38 -10.66 17.26 15.16
C GLY A 38 -11.26 15.86 15.25
N PHE A 39 -12.45 15.68 14.67
CA PHE A 39 -13.04 14.36 14.50
C PHE A 39 -14.16 14.35 13.43
N VAL A 40 -14.32 13.18 12.80
CA VAL A 40 -15.46 12.84 11.92
C VAL A 40 -16.34 11.77 12.57
N PRO A 41 -17.59 12.07 12.98
CA PRO A 41 -18.48 11.07 13.54
C PRO A 41 -19.07 10.18 12.44
N PHE A 42 -18.91 8.87 12.54
CA PHE A 42 -19.57 7.93 11.63
C PHE A 42 -21.01 7.65 12.06
N ARG A 43 -21.97 7.88 11.16
CA ARG A 43 -23.40 7.62 11.40
C ARG A 43 -24.00 6.87 10.21
N ALA A 44 -24.74 5.80 10.49
CA ALA A 44 -25.37 4.94 9.47
C ALA A 44 -24.38 4.47 8.38
N GLY A 45 -23.13 4.19 8.76
CA GLY A 45 -22.09 3.73 7.86
C GLY A 45 -21.51 4.80 6.92
N ARG A 46 -21.71 6.10 7.21
CA ARG A 46 -21.15 7.23 6.45
C ARG A 46 -20.44 8.24 7.37
N PRO A 47 -19.39 8.91 6.90
CA PRO A 47 -18.77 10.01 7.62
C PRO A 47 -19.75 11.18 7.74
N GLY A 48 -19.79 11.80 8.93
CA GLY A 48 -20.56 12.99 9.22
C GLY A 48 -19.83 14.27 8.84
N ALA A 49 -20.13 15.37 9.54
CA ALA A 49 -19.39 16.61 9.37
C ALA A 49 -17.98 16.50 9.96
N ILE A 50 -17.00 17.15 9.33
CA ILE A 50 -15.67 17.39 9.91
C ILE A 50 -15.83 18.40 11.05
N ASN A 51 -15.48 18.02 12.27
CA ASN A 51 -15.52 18.90 13.44
C ASN A 51 -14.10 19.28 13.82
N LEU A 52 -13.75 20.56 13.71
CA LEU A 52 -12.42 21.06 14.02
C LEU A 52 -12.45 21.83 15.34
N ASN A 53 -11.49 21.54 16.21
CA ASN A 53 -11.41 22.14 17.52
C ASN A 53 -10.92 23.59 17.40
N LEU A 54 -11.74 24.54 17.85
CA LEU A 54 -11.43 25.96 17.77
C LEU A 54 -10.16 26.35 18.56
N PHE A 55 -9.71 25.53 19.52
CA PHE A 55 -8.49 25.76 20.28
C PHE A 55 -7.24 25.90 19.38
N TYR A 56 -7.19 25.13 18.29
CA TYR A 56 -6.02 25.07 17.41
C TYR A 56 -5.94 26.20 16.38
N VAL A 57 -6.94 27.08 16.29
CA VAL A 57 -6.92 28.24 15.37
C VAL A 57 -5.76 29.22 15.65
N ARG A 58 -5.17 29.15 16.85
CA ARG A 58 -4.00 29.95 17.25
C ARG A 58 -2.79 29.09 17.63
N ALA A 59 -2.77 27.83 17.20
CA ALA A 59 -1.60 26.98 17.31
C ALA A 59 -0.49 27.46 16.37
N VAL A 60 0.62 26.72 16.34
CA VAL A 60 1.70 26.95 15.37
C VAL A 60 1.13 26.91 13.95
N GLU A 61 1.68 27.74 13.07
CA GLU A 61 1.25 27.80 11.67
C GLU A 61 1.33 26.42 11.01
N GLY A 62 0.25 25.97 10.38
CA GLY A 62 0.14 24.65 9.77
C GLY A 62 -0.53 23.59 10.64
N THR A 63 -0.61 23.76 11.97
CA THR A 63 -1.23 22.76 12.85
C THR A 63 -2.73 22.60 12.58
N MET A 64 -3.48 23.71 12.51
CA MET A 64 -4.93 23.65 12.25
C MET A 64 -5.23 23.12 10.84
N GLU A 65 -4.40 23.51 9.88
CA GLU A 65 -4.52 23.06 8.50
C GLU A 65 -4.22 21.56 8.36
N LEU A 66 -3.22 21.05 9.08
CA LEU A 66 -2.91 19.62 9.12
C LEU A 66 -4.08 18.81 9.68
N ILE A 67 -4.60 19.23 10.85
CA ILE A 67 -5.79 18.62 11.46
C ILE A 67 -6.95 18.62 10.46
N ALA A 68 -7.22 19.76 9.84
CA ALA A 68 -8.31 19.90 8.88
C ALA A 68 -8.14 18.94 7.69
N LEU A 69 -6.91 18.77 7.21
CA LEU A 69 -6.58 17.88 6.11
C LEU A 69 -6.69 16.40 6.51
N HIS A 70 -6.21 16.03 7.69
CA HIS A 70 -6.34 14.69 8.27
C HIS A 70 -7.80 14.23 8.28
N GLU A 71 -8.69 15.06 8.84
CA GLU A 71 -10.13 14.74 8.89
C GLU A 71 -10.77 14.67 7.50
N LEU A 72 -10.29 15.43 6.53
CA LEU A 72 -10.76 15.33 5.14
C LEU A 72 -10.32 14.02 4.49
N VAL A 73 -9.11 13.55 4.75
CA VAL A 73 -8.60 12.28 4.20
C VAL A 73 -9.47 11.10 4.66
N HIS A 74 -9.97 11.11 5.90
CA HIS A 74 -10.93 10.10 6.39
C HIS A 74 -12.17 9.95 5.50
N HIS A 75 -12.69 11.04 4.93
CA HIS A 75 -13.82 10.98 4.00
C HIS A 75 -13.45 10.27 2.68
N PHE A 76 -12.26 10.53 2.15
CA PHE A 76 -11.76 9.89 0.93
C PHE A 76 -11.48 8.40 1.17
N LEU A 77 -10.84 8.04 2.28
CA LEU A 77 -10.57 6.66 2.68
C LEU A 77 -11.87 5.84 2.79
N TRP A 78 -12.90 6.41 3.41
CA TRP A 78 -14.21 5.78 3.45
C TRP A 78 -14.83 5.64 2.06
N LYS A 79 -14.78 6.69 1.23
CA LYS A 79 -15.40 6.71 -0.10
C LYS A 79 -14.77 5.70 -1.06
N VAL A 80 -13.45 5.51 -0.99
CA VAL A 80 -12.72 4.57 -1.84
C VAL A 80 -12.93 3.11 -1.41
N GLY A 81 -13.43 2.88 -0.19
CA GLY A 81 -13.87 1.55 0.27
C GLY A 81 -13.14 0.99 1.48
N ILE A 82 -12.28 1.76 2.15
CA ILE A 82 -11.61 1.31 3.37
C ILE A 82 -12.57 1.44 4.55
N GLN A 83 -12.86 0.34 5.24
CA GLN A 83 -13.79 0.36 6.37
C GLN A 83 -13.21 1.09 7.58
N PRO A 84 -13.97 1.98 8.25
CA PRO A 84 -13.52 2.73 9.42
C PRO A 84 -13.06 1.86 10.60
N SER A 85 -13.50 0.59 10.65
CA SER A 85 -13.05 -0.36 11.66
C SER A 85 -11.56 -0.73 11.54
N ARG A 86 -10.90 -0.42 10.42
CA ARG A 86 -9.46 -0.59 10.25
C ARG A 86 -8.74 0.70 10.62
N LEU A 87 -8.72 0.98 11.93
CA LEU A 87 -8.19 2.23 12.47
C LEU A 87 -6.74 2.50 12.09
N TRP A 88 -5.86 1.50 12.18
CA TRP A 88 -4.46 1.70 11.83
C TRP A 88 -4.28 2.12 10.37
N VAL A 89 -5.16 1.65 9.47
CA VAL A 89 -5.17 2.06 8.06
C VAL A 89 -5.73 3.46 7.91
N HIS A 90 -6.86 3.74 8.57
CA HIS A 90 -7.52 5.05 8.49
C HIS A 90 -6.63 6.16 9.02
N GLU A 91 -6.21 6.04 10.28
CA GLU A 91 -5.38 7.04 10.93
C GLU A 91 -3.99 7.10 10.31
N GLY A 92 -3.36 5.95 9.98
CA GLY A 92 -2.04 5.93 9.38
C GLY A 92 -1.97 6.58 7.99
N LEU A 93 -2.96 6.34 7.14
CA LEU A 93 -3.03 6.99 5.82
C LEU A 93 -3.47 8.45 5.91
N ALA A 94 -4.40 8.78 6.82
CA ALA A 94 -4.78 10.17 7.07
C ALA A 94 -3.58 11.00 7.52
N GLU A 95 -2.77 10.45 8.43
CA GLU A 95 -1.54 11.05 8.92
C GLU A 95 -0.52 11.23 7.79
N TYR A 96 -0.22 10.13 7.07
CA TYR A 96 0.75 10.16 5.97
C TYR A 96 0.38 11.13 4.86
N ILE A 97 -0.85 11.04 4.34
CA ILE A 97 -1.29 11.85 3.21
C ILE A 97 -1.41 13.32 3.62
N SER A 98 -1.90 13.62 4.82
CA SER A 98 -2.04 14.99 5.29
C SER A 98 -0.68 15.66 5.50
N ILE A 99 0.31 14.96 6.07
CA ILE A 99 1.68 15.46 6.22
C ILE A 99 2.32 15.70 4.84
N GLU A 100 2.27 14.73 3.93
CA GLU A 100 2.91 14.86 2.61
C GLU A 100 2.31 16.01 1.79
N LEU A 101 0.98 16.13 1.75
CA LEU A 101 0.31 17.24 1.08
C LEU A 101 0.58 18.56 1.79
N GLY A 102 0.60 18.59 3.13
CA GLY A 102 0.90 19.78 3.90
C GLY A 102 2.30 20.33 3.64
N LYS A 103 3.30 19.44 3.54
CA LYS A 103 4.67 19.78 3.16
C LYS A 103 4.75 20.28 1.72
N ASN A 104 4.08 19.62 0.78
CA ASN A 104 4.04 20.04 -0.63
C ASN A 104 3.41 21.43 -0.82
N MET A 105 2.47 21.80 0.06
CA MET A 105 1.83 23.12 0.08
C MET A 105 2.60 24.17 0.88
N GLY A 106 3.60 23.76 1.67
CA GLY A 106 4.34 24.65 2.57
C GLY A 106 3.47 25.25 3.67
N LEU A 107 2.62 24.44 4.31
CA LEU A 107 1.64 24.89 5.30
C LEU A 107 2.24 25.45 6.61
N GLY A 108 3.53 25.22 6.89
CA GLY A 108 4.26 25.83 8.00
C GLY A 108 4.89 24.84 8.97
N GLU A 109 5.56 25.39 9.98
CA GLU A 109 6.36 24.65 10.99
C GLU A 109 5.54 23.60 11.74
N GLY A 110 4.22 23.83 11.94
CA GLY A 110 3.35 22.89 12.65
C GLY A 110 3.17 21.54 11.94
N VAL A 111 3.40 21.46 10.64
CA VAL A 111 3.43 20.17 9.91
C VAL A 111 4.76 19.45 10.15
N GLU A 112 5.87 20.19 10.10
CA GLU A 112 7.22 19.64 10.26
C GLU A 112 7.45 19.14 11.68
N GLU A 113 7.11 19.95 12.69
CA GLU A 113 7.23 19.59 14.11
C GLU A 113 6.41 18.34 14.45
N HIS A 114 5.19 18.23 13.90
CA HIS A 114 4.32 17.08 14.11
C HIS A 114 4.88 15.81 13.45
N GLU A 115 5.41 15.90 12.22
CA GLU A 115 6.11 14.77 11.59
C GLU A 115 7.34 14.34 12.42
N GLU A 116 8.14 15.29 12.90
CA GLU A 116 9.32 14.99 13.72
C GLU A 116 8.95 14.25 15.01
N GLU A 117 7.92 14.72 15.72
CA GLU A 117 7.42 14.10 16.96
C GLU A 117 6.94 12.67 16.70
N ILE A 118 6.09 12.47 15.69
CA ILE A 118 5.51 11.14 15.43
C ILE A 118 6.57 10.13 14.93
N VAL A 119 7.57 10.61 14.17
CA VAL A 119 8.72 9.80 13.75
C VAL A 119 9.59 9.42 14.95
N GLU A 120 9.85 10.35 15.86
CA GLU A 120 10.61 10.07 17.09
C GLU A 120 9.91 8.98 17.91
N ILE A 121 8.60 9.10 18.11
CA ILE A 121 7.81 8.11 18.85
C ILE A 121 7.87 6.74 18.16
N ALA A 122 7.65 6.70 16.85
CA ALA A 122 7.70 5.46 16.08
C ALA A 122 9.07 4.77 16.16
N SER A 123 10.16 5.54 16.14
CA SER A 123 11.53 5.02 16.20
C SER A 123 11.85 4.28 17.51
N ASN A 124 11.08 4.56 18.56
CA ASN A 124 11.21 3.92 19.87
C ASN A 124 10.34 2.66 20.04
N LEU A 125 9.55 2.30 19.03
CA LEU A 125 8.69 1.12 19.05
C LEU A 125 9.45 -0.11 18.54
N ASN A 126 9.45 -1.19 19.33
CA ASN A 126 10.13 -2.44 18.97
C ASN A 126 9.27 -3.38 18.10
N ASN A 127 7.96 -3.14 18.06
CA ASN A 127 6.97 -3.97 17.37
C ASN A 127 5.85 -3.03 16.89
N LEU A 128 5.40 -3.19 15.65
CA LEU A 128 4.32 -2.38 15.07
C LEU A 128 3.02 -3.18 14.95
N GLY A 129 3.06 -4.51 15.04
CA GLY A 129 1.90 -5.38 14.85
C GLY A 129 0.79 -5.24 15.89
N PHE A 130 1.06 -4.61 17.03
CA PHE A 130 0.03 -4.34 18.04
C PHE A 130 -1.12 -3.45 17.51
N ILE A 131 -0.90 -2.71 16.41
CA ILE A 131 -1.93 -1.88 15.79
C ILE A 131 -3.04 -2.69 15.13
N GLN A 132 -2.86 -4.01 14.93
CA GLN A 132 -3.94 -4.90 14.46
C GLN A 132 -5.10 -4.98 15.47
N ASP A 133 -4.79 -4.82 16.76
CA ASP A 133 -5.77 -4.85 17.85
C ASP A 133 -6.42 -3.48 18.09
N TRP A 134 -6.04 -2.45 17.33
CA TRP A 134 -6.57 -1.10 17.51
C TRP A 134 -8.06 -1.04 17.18
N SER A 135 -8.85 -0.66 18.18
CA SER A 135 -10.30 -0.51 18.07
C SER A 135 -10.78 0.83 18.66
N PHE A 136 -12.04 1.19 18.35
CA PHE A 136 -12.68 2.40 18.90
C PHE A 136 -12.85 2.36 20.43
N GLU A 137 -12.74 1.18 21.05
CA GLU A 137 -12.82 1.00 22.50
C GLU A 137 -11.46 1.15 23.19
N GLN A 138 -10.38 1.36 22.42
CA GLN A 138 -9.03 1.49 22.95
C GLN A 138 -8.96 2.64 23.95
N GLN A 139 -8.49 2.32 25.16
CA GLN A 139 -8.29 3.28 26.24
C GLN A 139 -6.81 3.60 26.41
N GLY A 140 -6.53 4.76 26.99
CA GLY A 140 -5.17 5.21 27.30
C GLY A 140 -4.58 6.08 26.19
N ASP A 141 -3.25 6.17 26.21
CA ASP A 141 -2.51 6.95 25.23
C ASP A 141 -2.52 6.25 23.86
N LEU A 142 -3.10 6.93 22.86
CA LEU A 142 -3.20 6.44 21.49
C LEU A 142 -2.00 6.82 20.63
N THR A 143 -1.12 7.70 21.13
CA THR A 143 0.02 8.22 20.37
C THR A 143 0.91 7.12 19.77
N PRO A 144 1.22 6.01 20.47
CA PRO A 144 1.97 4.90 19.86
C PRO A 144 1.26 4.25 18.67
N TYR A 145 -0.08 4.19 18.66
CA TYR A 145 -0.86 3.61 17.57
C TYR A 145 -0.80 4.47 16.32
N TYR A 146 -0.99 5.78 16.47
CA TYR A 146 -0.80 6.75 15.38
C TYR A 146 0.63 6.67 14.84
N ALA A 147 1.62 6.67 15.73
CA ALA A 147 3.03 6.63 15.35
C ALA A 147 3.43 5.36 14.59
N ALA A 148 3.04 4.18 15.10
CA ALA A 148 3.29 2.91 14.42
C ALA A 148 2.60 2.86 13.05
N SER A 149 1.34 3.30 12.97
CA SER A 149 0.57 3.31 11.73
C SER A 149 1.19 4.24 10.70
N TYR A 150 1.48 5.49 11.08
CA TYR A 150 2.19 6.46 10.26
C TYR A 150 3.51 5.90 9.74
N HIS A 151 4.31 5.29 10.62
CA HIS A 151 5.61 4.75 10.26
C HIS A 151 5.55 3.66 9.18
N ILE A 152 4.53 2.78 9.23
CA ILE A 152 4.31 1.78 8.18
C ILE A 152 4.04 2.47 6.84
N PHE A 153 3.09 3.39 6.80
CA PHE A 153 2.72 4.05 5.55
C PHE A 153 3.83 4.99 5.04
N LYS A 154 4.54 5.67 5.93
CA LYS A 154 5.72 6.44 5.57
C LYS A 154 6.79 5.56 4.92
N THR A 155 7.13 4.43 5.57
CA THR A 155 8.17 3.53 5.07
C THR A 155 7.82 2.96 3.70
N LEU A 156 6.56 2.56 3.49
CA LEU A 156 6.10 2.06 2.20
C LEU A 156 6.05 3.17 1.14
N GLY A 157 5.57 4.36 1.51
CA GLY A 157 5.56 5.53 0.64
C GLY A 157 6.96 5.89 0.17
N ASP A 158 7.90 6.06 1.10
CA ASP A 158 9.29 6.42 0.81
C ASP A 158 10.00 5.39 -0.09
N GLU A 159 9.66 4.10 0.02
CA GLU A 159 10.27 3.04 -0.80
C GLU A 159 9.62 2.88 -2.18
N PHE A 160 8.29 3.01 -2.28
CA PHE A 160 7.55 2.62 -3.49
C PHE A 160 7.04 3.79 -4.34
N GLY A 161 7.28 5.04 -3.96
CA GLY A 161 7.03 6.21 -4.82
C GLY A 161 6.04 7.23 -4.28
N GLY A 162 5.89 7.29 -2.96
CA GLY A 162 5.13 8.31 -2.23
C GLY A 162 3.63 8.26 -2.54
N LEU A 163 3.04 9.42 -2.80
CA LEU A 163 1.61 9.54 -3.12
C LEU A 163 1.20 8.76 -4.38
N ASN A 164 2.10 8.55 -5.36
CA ASN A 164 1.80 7.74 -6.56
C ASN A 164 1.65 6.24 -6.22
N PHE A 165 2.41 5.75 -5.24
CA PHE A 165 2.23 4.38 -4.74
C PHE A 165 0.85 4.22 -4.10
N TYR A 166 0.41 5.21 -3.33
CA TYR A 166 -0.91 5.19 -2.71
C TYR A 166 -2.06 5.35 -3.71
N HIS A 167 -1.87 6.13 -4.77
CA HIS A 167 -2.79 6.14 -5.91
C HIS A 167 -3.02 4.74 -6.48
N ASP A 168 -1.94 4.00 -6.77
CA ASP A 168 -2.06 2.64 -7.28
C ASP A 168 -2.72 1.71 -6.25
N PHE A 169 -2.40 1.85 -4.96
CA PHE A 169 -3.05 1.12 -3.86
C PHE A 169 -4.56 1.37 -3.83
N PHE A 170 -5.00 2.62 -3.90
CA PHE A 170 -6.42 2.99 -3.86
C PHE A 170 -7.19 2.45 -5.07
N ASN A 171 -6.55 2.36 -6.24
CA ASN A 171 -7.14 1.70 -7.41
C ASN A 171 -7.45 0.21 -7.17
N TYR A 172 -6.60 -0.50 -6.43
CA TYR A 172 -6.91 -1.88 -6.03
C TYR A 172 -8.00 -1.96 -4.97
N VAL A 173 -7.99 -1.05 -3.99
CA VAL A 173 -9.05 -0.97 -2.98
C VAL A 173 -10.41 -0.77 -3.65
N ALA A 174 -10.50 0.21 -4.57
CA ALA A 174 -11.73 0.48 -5.31
C ALA A 174 -12.19 -0.73 -6.15
N ALA A 175 -11.26 -1.47 -6.76
CA ALA A 175 -11.57 -2.69 -7.51
C ALA A 175 -12.10 -3.83 -6.62
N LYS A 176 -11.70 -3.89 -5.35
CA LYS A 176 -12.21 -4.83 -4.34
C LYS A 176 -13.57 -4.40 -3.78
N GLY A 177 -13.86 -3.10 -3.80
CA GLY A 177 -15.11 -2.53 -3.30
C GLY A 177 -15.01 -2.19 -1.82
N GLU A 178 -15.05 -3.20 -0.95
CA GLU A 178 -14.96 -2.99 0.51
C GLU A 178 -13.76 -3.74 1.08
N VAL A 179 -12.89 -3.01 1.79
CA VAL A 179 -11.67 -3.54 2.41
C VAL A 179 -11.77 -3.35 3.92
N SER A 180 -11.89 -4.47 4.65
CA SER A 180 -12.26 -4.47 6.08
C SER A 180 -11.37 -5.31 6.97
N ASP A 181 -10.25 -5.84 6.47
CA ASP A 181 -9.35 -6.73 7.19
C ASP A 181 -7.89 -6.50 6.73
N ASP A 182 -6.94 -6.85 7.60
CA ASP A 182 -5.52 -6.58 7.38
C ASP A 182 -4.97 -7.33 6.16
N VAL A 183 -5.47 -8.54 5.89
CA VAL A 183 -5.00 -9.38 4.78
C VAL A 183 -5.32 -8.68 3.46
N THR A 184 -6.57 -8.27 3.26
CA THR A 184 -7.00 -7.59 2.04
C THR A 184 -6.27 -6.25 1.84
N VAL A 185 -6.02 -5.49 2.92
CA VAL A 185 -5.22 -4.25 2.86
C VAL A 185 -3.80 -4.54 2.37
N ILE A 186 -3.14 -5.53 2.96
CA ILE A 186 -1.75 -5.88 2.63
C ILE A 186 -1.65 -6.51 1.24
N GLU A 187 -2.68 -7.22 0.77
CA GLU A 187 -2.79 -7.67 -0.62
C GLU A 187 -2.82 -6.49 -1.59
N CYS A 188 -3.67 -5.48 -1.34
CA CYS A 188 -3.72 -4.26 -2.16
C CYS A 188 -2.38 -3.51 -2.15
N LEU A 189 -1.74 -3.36 -0.98
CA LEU A 189 -0.40 -2.76 -0.88
C LEU A 189 0.65 -3.57 -1.64
N SER A 190 0.57 -4.90 -1.60
CA SER A 190 1.48 -5.79 -2.33
C SER A 190 1.32 -5.68 -3.84
N LEU A 191 0.08 -5.52 -4.33
CA LEU A 191 -0.21 -5.29 -5.74
C LEU A 191 0.31 -3.93 -6.22
N ALA A 192 0.15 -2.88 -5.40
CA ALA A 192 0.71 -1.56 -5.68
C ALA A 192 2.25 -1.57 -5.70
N ALA A 193 2.87 -2.29 -4.75
CA ALA A 193 4.33 -2.41 -4.67
C ALA A 193 4.91 -3.34 -5.76
N ASN A 194 4.05 -4.05 -6.51
CA ASN A 194 4.41 -5.12 -7.42
C ASN A 194 5.30 -6.20 -6.77
N GLN A 195 5.17 -6.39 -5.46
CA GLN A 195 5.83 -7.45 -4.69
C GLN A 195 5.06 -7.77 -3.40
N SER A 196 5.19 -9.00 -2.91
CA SER A 196 4.50 -9.41 -1.68
C SER A 196 5.14 -8.73 -0.46
N LEU A 197 4.30 -8.05 0.33
CA LEU A 197 4.71 -7.38 1.56
C LEU A 197 4.43 -8.21 2.82
N PHE A 198 3.84 -9.40 2.70
CA PHE A 198 3.42 -10.22 3.85
C PHE A 198 4.58 -10.59 4.80
N GLU A 199 5.76 -10.91 4.27
CA GLU A 199 6.93 -11.17 5.13
C GLU A 199 7.38 -9.91 5.88
N ARG A 200 7.35 -8.76 5.22
CA ARG A 200 7.71 -7.49 5.86
C ARG A 200 6.74 -7.13 6.98
N PHE A 201 5.44 -7.31 6.77
CA PHE A 201 4.46 -7.10 7.82
C PHE A 201 4.63 -8.10 8.99
N ARG A 202 4.99 -9.36 8.71
CA ARG A 202 5.39 -10.31 9.76
C ARG A 202 6.63 -9.87 10.54
N GLU A 203 7.63 -9.31 9.86
CA GLU A 203 8.82 -8.72 10.50
C GLU A 203 8.46 -7.52 11.37
N TRP A 204 7.46 -6.73 10.98
CA TRP A 204 6.85 -5.69 11.79
C TRP A 204 5.95 -6.21 12.92
N GLY A 205 5.77 -7.53 13.02
CA GLY A 205 5.07 -8.21 14.10
C GLY A 205 3.59 -8.47 13.84
N PHE A 206 3.12 -8.34 12.60
CA PHE A 206 1.74 -8.69 12.24
C PHE A 206 1.54 -10.22 12.21
N GLU A 207 0.40 -10.66 12.71
CA GLU A 207 -0.08 -12.03 12.63
C GLU A 207 -0.92 -12.23 11.37
N LEU A 208 -0.29 -12.74 10.31
CA LEU A 208 -0.93 -12.88 9.00
C LEU A 208 -0.94 -14.33 8.51
N PRO A 209 -2.06 -14.80 7.94
CA PRO A 209 -2.06 -16.01 7.15
C PRO A 209 -1.21 -15.84 5.87
N PRO A 210 -0.96 -16.93 5.13
CA PRO A 210 -0.47 -16.83 3.76
C PRO A 210 -1.41 -15.98 2.89
N MET A 211 -0.85 -15.27 1.92
CA MET A 211 -1.60 -14.56 0.87
C MET A 211 -2.50 -15.52 0.11
N ASP A 212 -3.69 -15.05 -0.30
CA ASP A 212 -4.61 -15.84 -1.11
C ASP A 212 -3.97 -16.28 -2.45
N LEU A 213 -4.34 -17.47 -2.93
CA LEU A 213 -3.75 -18.02 -4.15
C LEU A 213 -4.06 -17.18 -5.39
N SER A 214 -5.29 -16.64 -5.49
CA SER A 214 -5.70 -15.77 -6.60
C SER A 214 -4.86 -14.49 -6.61
N GLU A 215 -4.64 -13.89 -5.45
CA GLU A 215 -3.84 -12.67 -5.32
C GLU A 215 -2.35 -12.91 -5.57
N ALA A 216 -1.81 -14.00 -5.02
CA ALA A 216 -0.43 -14.42 -5.30
C ALA A 216 -0.21 -14.65 -6.80
N ARG A 217 -1.21 -15.21 -7.49
CA ARG A 217 -1.18 -15.43 -8.94
C ARG A 217 -1.24 -14.12 -9.72
N LEU A 218 -2.17 -13.23 -9.37
CA LEU A 218 -2.29 -11.90 -10.00
C LEU A 218 -0.98 -11.12 -9.87
N LEU A 219 -0.39 -11.12 -8.68
CA LEU A 219 0.90 -10.49 -8.44
C LEU A 219 2.02 -11.10 -9.30
N ALA A 220 2.07 -12.43 -9.38
CA ALA A 220 3.07 -13.12 -10.19
C ALA A 220 2.88 -12.88 -11.71
N GLU A 221 1.63 -12.76 -12.17
CA GLU A 221 1.29 -12.32 -13.53
C GLU A 221 1.86 -10.93 -13.80
N ARG A 222 1.53 -9.93 -12.97
CA ARG A 222 2.03 -8.56 -13.13
C ARG A 222 3.55 -8.49 -13.17
N GLN A 223 4.22 -9.22 -12.27
CA GLN A 223 5.68 -9.29 -12.26
C GLN A 223 6.24 -9.86 -13.56
N ALA A 224 5.62 -10.91 -14.12
CA ALA A 224 6.05 -11.49 -15.39
C ALA A 224 5.81 -10.54 -16.57
N GLU A 225 4.70 -9.81 -16.57
CA GLU A 225 4.35 -8.87 -17.64
C GLU A 225 5.20 -7.61 -17.63
N GLY A 226 5.53 -7.11 -16.43
CA GLY A 226 6.40 -5.95 -16.22
C GLY A 226 7.88 -6.20 -16.53
N LEU A 227 8.28 -7.43 -16.86
CA LEU A 227 9.68 -7.73 -17.22
C LEU A 227 10.14 -6.89 -18.43
N PRO A 228 11.44 -6.53 -18.52
CA PRO A 228 11.99 -5.91 -19.73
C PRO A 228 11.79 -6.76 -20.99
N SER A 229 11.70 -6.12 -22.15
CA SER A 229 11.43 -6.80 -23.43
C SER A 229 12.48 -7.87 -23.78
N TRP A 230 13.73 -7.72 -23.35
CA TRP A 230 14.79 -8.70 -23.61
C TRP A 230 14.65 -9.96 -22.72
N CYS A 231 13.88 -9.92 -21.64
CA CYS A 231 13.62 -11.06 -20.77
C CYS A 231 12.49 -11.99 -21.28
N GLN A 232 12.24 -12.05 -22.60
CA GLN A 232 11.18 -12.89 -23.18
C GLN A 232 11.24 -14.36 -22.75
N PRO A 233 12.42 -15.04 -22.70
CA PRO A 233 12.47 -16.44 -22.33
C PRO A 233 11.94 -16.68 -20.92
N ALA A 234 12.39 -15.90 -19.94
CA ALA A 234 11.89 -15.99 -18.57
C ALA A 234 10.40 -15.68 -18.49
N ARG A 235 9.92 -14.63 -19.17
CA ARG A 235 8.50 -14.28 -19.23
C ARG A 235 7.64 -15.42 -19.74
N MET A 236 8.07 -16.09 -20.81
CA MET A 236 7.34 -17.20 -21.42
C MET A 236 7.23 -18.38 -20.44
N ILE A 237 8.31 -18.71 -19.72
CA ILE A 237 8.30 -19.80 -18.73
C ILE A 237 7.43 -19.42 -17.54
N ALA A 238 7.52 -18.20 -17.01
CA ALA A 238 6.67 -17.74 -15.92
C ALA A 238 5.17 -17.86 -16.29
N ARG A 239 4.78 -17.39 -17.48
CA ARG A 239 3.40 -17.54 -18.00
C ARG A 239 2.95 -18.99 -18.11
N LEU A 240 3.84 -19.89 -18.50
CA LEU A 240 3.53 -21.32 -18.56
C LEU A 240 3.17 -21.86 -17.16
N PHE A 241 3.96 -21.53 -16.14
CA PHE A 241 3.68 -21.96 -14.76
C PHE A 241 2.39 -21.34 -14.19
N LEU A 242 2.09 -20.09 -14.55
CA LEU A 242 0.83 -19.44 -14.17
C LEU A 242 -0.38 -20.16 -14.81
N LYS A 243 -0.28 -20.51 -16.09
CA LYS A 243 -1.30 -21.32 -16.78
C LYS A 243 -1.47 -22.70 -16.14
N ILE A 244 -0.37 -23.35 -15.77
CA ILE A 244 -0.38 -24.63 -15.05
C ILE A 244 -1.08 -24.47 -13.69
N SER A 245 -0.85 -23.36 -12.98
CA SER A 245 -1.51 -23.08 -11.70
C SER A 245 -3.03 -23.09 -11.82
N TYR A 246 -3.61 -22.40 -12.80
CA TYR A 246 -5.07 -22.42 -13.04
C TYR A 246 -5.59 -23.85 -13.28
N GLN A 247 -4.91 -24.62 -14.14
CA GLN A 247 -5.34 -25.99 -14.45
C GLN A 247 -5.27 -26.92 -13.24
N LEU A 248 -4.26 -26.75 -12.39
CA LEU A 248 -4.11 -27.52 -11.17
C LEU A 248 -5.19 -27.17 -10.15
N GLU A 249 -5.54 -25.89 -10.02
CA GLU A 249 -6.62 -25.44 -9.15
C GLU A 249 -7.99 -25.98 -9.60
N GLU A 250 -8.30 -25.89 -10.90
CA GLU A 250 -9.54 -26.46 -11.47
C GLU A 250 -9.64 -27.98 -11.24
N ALA A 251 -8.50 -28.67 -11.23
CA ALA A 251 -8.41 -30.10 -10.95
C ALA A 251 -8.37 -30.43 -9.45
N GLY A 252 -8.41 -29.44 -8.55
CA GLY A 252 -8.41 -29.61 -7.09
C GLY A 252 -7.04 -29.82 -6.44
N PHE A 253 -5.94 -29.64 -7.18
CA PHE A 253 -4.57 -29.80 -6.70
C PHE A 253 -3.97 -28.48 -6.17
N PHE A 254 -4.61 -27.89 -5.15
CA PHE A 254 -4.28 -26.56 -4.62
C PHE A 254 -2.80 -26.37 -4.23
N ALA A 255 -2.19 -27.33 -3.53
CA ALA A 255 -0.78 -27.23 -3.13
C ALA A 255 0.19 -27.17 -4.32
N LEU A 256 -0.12 -27.88 -5.41
CA LEU A 256 0.67 -27.82 -6.64
C LEU A 256 0.39 -26.54 -7.42
N ALA A 257 -0.84 -26.04 -7.38
CA ALA A 257 -1.20 -24.75 -7.96
C ALA A 257 -0.41 -23.61 -7.29
N GLU A 258 -0.32 -23.61 -5.96
CA GLU A 258 0.47 -22.65 -5.18
C GLU A 258 1.97 -22.78 -5.46
N ALA A 259 2.50 -24.01 -5.51
CA ALA A 259 3.89 -24.25 -5.87
C ALA A 259 4.20 -23.70 -7.28
N SER A 260 3.27 -23.83 -8.23
CA SER A 260 3.41 -23.30 -9.58
C SER A 260 3.48 -21.77 -9.60
N VAL A 261 2.66 -21.08 -8.79
CA VAL A 261 2.75 -19.62 -8.61
C VAL A 261 4.11 -19.23 -8.05
N LYS A 262 4.58 -19.90 -6.99
CA LYS A 262 5.90 -19.63 -6.39
C LYS A 262 7.04 -19.79 -7.39
N VAL A 263 6.97 -20.80 -8.27
CA VAL A 263 7.95 -20.98 -9.35
C VAL A 263 7.87 -19.82 -10.36
N ALA A 264 6.67 -19.40 -10.77
CA ALA A 264 6.51 -18.26 -11.67
C ALA A 264 7.09 -16.97 -11.08
N THR A 265 6.79 -16.67 -9.81
CA THR A 265 7.37 -15.53 -9.07
C THR A 265 8.90 -15.61 -9.02
N TRP A 266 9.46 -16.78 -8.70
CA TRP A 266 10.91 -16.96 -8.66
C TRP A 266 11.56 -16.74 -10.02
N ILE A 267 10.93 -17.22 -11.12
CA ILE A 267 11.40 -16.98 -12.49
C ILE A 267 11.39 -15.49 -12.79
N SER A 268 10.30 -14.78 -12.47
CA SER A 268 10.18 -13.33 -12.71
C SER A 268 11.26 -12.54 -11.95
N LYS A 269 11.49 -12.85 -10.67
CA LYS A 269 12.55 -12.22 -9.87
C LYS A 269 13.96 -12.46 -10.42
N ASN A 270 14.19 -13.62 -11.04
CA ASN A 270 15.50 -14.01 -11.61
C ASN A 270 15.55 -13.89 -13.14
N ALA A 271 14.61 -13.15 -13.75
CA ALA A 271 14.37 -13.18 -15.18
C ALA A 271 15.59 -12.78 -16.02
N SER A 272 16.36 -11.81 -15.54
CA SER A 272 17.57 -11.31 -16.20
C SER A 272 18.61 -12.43 -16.37
N VAL A 273 18.92 -13.14 -15.29
CA VAL A 273 19.92 -14.22 -15.27
C VAL A 273 19.43 -15.41 -16.10
N LEU A 274 18.18 -15.81 -15.92
CA LEU A 274 17.56 -16.91 -16.66
C LEU A 274 17.54 -16.64 -18.17
N SER A 275 17.18 -15.42 -18.57
CA SER A 275 17.13 -15.05 -19.98
C SER A 275 18.52 -15.06 -20.61
N LEU A 276 19.54 -14.50 -19.94
CA LEU A 276 20.94 -14.54 -20.40
C LEU A 276 21.44 -15.98 -20.57
N PHE A 277 21.13 -16.86 -19.61
CA PHE A 277 21.50 -18.27 -19.67
C PHE A 277 20.83 -18.97 -20.87
N ILE A 278 19.53 -18.76 -21.07
CA ILE A 278 18.79 -19.36 -22.19
C ILE A 278 19.32 -18.85 -23.54
N TYR A 279 19.56 -17.55 -23.69
CA TYR A 279 20.15 -17.02 -24.91
C TYR A 279 21.55 -17.60 -25.17
N SER A 280 22.36 -17.75 -24.13
CA SER A 280 23.69 -18.36 -24.24
C SER A 280 23.60 -19.82 -24.74
N LEU A 281 22.64 -20.59 -24.23
CA LEU A 281 22.38 -21.96 -24.70
C LEU A 281 21.92 -22.00 -26.16
N ILE A 282 21.04 -21.08 -26.56
CA ILE A 282 20.57 -20.98 -27.96
C ILE A 282 21.74 -20.67 -28.89
N VAL A 283 22.58 -19.69 -28.54
CA VAL A 283 23.77 -19.33 -29.32
C VAL A 283 24.75 -20.49 -29.40
N ALA A 284 25.04 -21.16 -28.28
CA ALA A 284 25.93 -22.32 -28.27
C ALA A 284 25.39 -23.46 -29.15
N SER A 285 24.09 -23.75 -29.10
CA SER A 285 23.42 -24.74 -29.95
C SER A 285 23.47 -24.40 -31.44
N LEU A 286 23.31 -23.12 -31.79
CA LEU A 286 23.42 -22.65 -33.17
C LEU A 286 24.86 -22.78 -33.69
N VAL A 287 25.85 -22.39 -32.89
CA VAL A 287 27.27 -22.49 -33.25
C VAL A 287 27.68 -23.94 -33.46
N THR A 288 27.29 -24.85 -32.57
CA THR A 288 27.60 -26.28 -32.71
C THR A 288 26.92 -26.86 -33.95
N SER A 289 25.65 -26.53 -34.18
CA SER A 289 24.90 -26.97 -35.37
C SER A 289 25.56 -26.51 -36.68
N ILE A 290 26.00 -25.25 -36.75
CA ILE A 290 26.72 -24.70 -37.91
C ILE A 290 28.08 -25.42 -38.10
N TRP A 291 28.80 -25.67 -37.00
CA TRP A 291 30.08 -26.36 -37.03
C TRP A 291 29.92 -27.80 -37.55
N PHE A 292 28.93 -28.55 -37.05
CA PHE A 292 28.60 -29.90 -37.50
C PHE A 292 28.20 -29.91 -38.98
N PHE A 293 27.38 -28.96 -39.42
CA PHE A 293 26.94 -28.86 -40.81
C PHE A 293 28.12 -28.60 -41.76
N LYS A 294 29.06 -27.70 -41.40
CA LYS A 294 30.28 -27.45 -42.18
C LYS A 294 31.18 -28.69 -42.25
N HIS A 295 31.38 -29.40 -41.14
CA HIS A 295 32.19 -30.62 -41.12
C HIS A 295 31.55 -31.76 -41.93
N TYR A 296 30.23 -31.90 -41.86
CA TYR A 296 29.50 -32.90 -42.63
C TYR A 296 29.59 -32.64 -44.14
N GLN A 297 29.52 -31.38 -44.58
CA GLN A 297 29.72 -31.03 -45.99
C GLN A 297 31.15 -31.28 -46.48
N ALA A 298 32.15 -31.12 -45.62
CA ALA A 298 33.55 -31.39 -45.98
C ALA A 298 33.88 -32.90 -46.10
N LEU A 299 33.02 -33.78 -45.58
CA LEU A 299 33.16 -35.24 -45.63
C LEU A 299 32.40 -35.89 -46.81
N LYS A 300 31.60 -35.10 -47.55
CA LYS A 300 30.95 -35.51 -48.80
C LYS A 300 31.75 -35.05 -50.01
#